data_AF-A0A961XY28-F1
#
_entry.id   AF-A0A961XY28-F1
#
_cell.length_a   1.000
_cell.length_b   1.000
_cell.length_c   1.000
_cell.angle_alpha   90.00
_cell.angle_beta   90.00
_cell.angle_gamma   90.00
#
_symmetry.space_group_name_H-M   'P 1'
#
loop_
_entity.id
_entity.type
_entity.pdbx_description
1 polymer ?
#
loop_
_entity_poly.entity_id
_entity_poly.type
_entity_poly.pdbx_seq_one_letter_code
_entity_poly.pdbx_strand_id
1 'polypeptide(L)'
;MLFEIFFDSTGNLRPKIKGGYFDEVFDLQKVPALQESFSFIADTLAAAGANFFELPGRGHELDVTVATKKVKKGYLVESIFVGGRDVLQPPEGDWDDLDGIRPYSKTVMERLNGNLAVELVVPQRLLKVTYTPSTID
;
A
#
# COMPACT_ATOMS: atom_id res chain seq x y z
N MET A 1 8.32 1.63 17.98
CA MET A 1 8.26 1.16 16.57
C MET A 1 6.85 1.14 15.98
N LEU A 2 5.90 0.28 16.40
CA LEU A 2 4.56 0.19 15.76
C LEU A 2 3.81 1.54 15.75
N PHE A 3 3.80 2.25 16.89
CA PHE A 3 3.20 3.58 16.98
C PHE A 3 3.89 4.62 16.09
N GLU A 4 5.23 4.60 16.04
CA GLU A 4 6.05 5.55 15.27
C GLU A 4 5.85 5.45 13.75
N ILE A 5 5.32 4.32 13.26
CA ILE A 5 4.95 4.17 11.85
C ILE A 5 3.90 5.22 11.46
N PHE A 6 2.93 5.44 12.34
CA PHE A 6 1.75 6.27 12.07
C PHE A 6 1.81 7.64 12.72
N PHE A 7 2.48 7.74 13.87
CA PHE A 7 2.48 8.93 14.70
C PHE A 7 3.88 9.55 14.79
N ASP A 8 3.92 10.88 14.87
CA ASP A 8 5.13 11.61 15.21
C ASP A 8 5.42 11.57 16.72
N SER A 9 6.53 12.18 17.13
CA SER A 9 6.93 12.24 18.54
C SER A 9 5.97 13.04 19.43
N THR A 10 5.06 13.80 18.83
CA THR A 10 4.03 14.59 19.53
C THR A 10 2.67 13.87 19.59
N GLY A 11 2.56 12.69 18.98
CA GLY A 11 1.32 11.90 18.95
C GLY A 11 0.35 12.31 17.84
N ASN A 12 0.77 13.14 16.88
CA ASN A 12 -0.05 13.49 15.72
C ASN A 12 0.13 12.46 14.60
N LEU A 13 -0.92 12.23 13.81
CA LEU A 13 -0.84 11.41 12.61
C LEU A 13 0.18 12.03 11.63
N ARG A 14 1.06 11.18 11.10
CA ARG A 14 2.01 11.60 10.08
C ARG A 14 1.28 11.82 8.76
N PRO A 15 1.68 12.84 7.97
CA PRO A 15 1.22 12.98 6.58
C PRO A 15 1.61 11.78 5.70
N LYS A 16 2.74 11.14 6.02
CA LYS A 16 3.22 9.92 5.36
C LYS A 16 3.76 8.95 6.42
N ILE A 17 3.34 7.68 6.34
CA ILE A 17 3.80 6.66 7.28
C ILE A 17 5.32 6.41 7.14
N LYS A 18 5.94 5.96 8.23
CA LYS A 18 7.33 5.50 8.20
C LYS A 18 7.38 4.07 7.65
N GLY A 19 7.42 3.95 6.32
CA GLY A 19 7.31 2.68 5.61
C GLY A 19 8.53 1.73 5.69
N GLY A 20 9.69 2.21 6.14
CA GLY A 20 10.96 1.47 5.99
C GLY A 20 11.08 0.12 6.71
N TYR A 21 10.25 -0.13 7.73
CA TYR A 21 10.15 -1.43 8.43
C TYR A 21 8.70 -1.89 8.54
N PHE A 22 7.84 -1.41 7.63
CA PHE A 22 6.40 -1.62 7.74
C PHE A 22 6.06 -3.11 7.72
N ASP A 23 6.55 -3.84 6.74
CA ASP A 23 6.28 -5.27 6.60
C ASP A 23 6.87 -6.08 7.77
N GLU A 24 8.11 -5.81 8.19
CA GLU A 24 8.74 -6.54 9.31
C GLU A 24 7.99 -6.31 10.61
N VAL A 25 7.59 -5.06 10.89
CA VAL A 25 6.82 -4.74 12.10
C VAL A 25 5.45 -5.40 12.03
N PHE A 26 4.76 -5.35 10.89
CA PHE A 26 3.43 -5.94 10.77
C PHE A 26 3.43 -7.47 10.64
N ASP A 27 4.55 -8.09 10.31
CA ASP A 27 4.71 -9.54 10.37
C ASP A 27 4.70 -10.06 11.82
N LEU A 28 5.05 -9.22 12.79
CA LEU A 28 4.91 -9.53 14.21
C LEU A 28 3.46 -9.73 14.64
N GLN A 29 2.47 -9.33 13.84
CA GLN A 29 1.05 -9.62 14.10
C GLN A 29 0.77 -11.13 14.17
N LYS A 30 1.62 -11.96 13.53
CA LYS A 30 1.54 -13.42 13.61
C LYS A 30 1.84 -13.95 15.02
N VAL A 31 2.48 -13.15 15.89
CA VAL A 31 2.82 -13.52 17.26
C VAL A 31 1.62 -13.25 18.18
N PRO A 32 0.98 -14.28 18.77
CA PRO A 32 -0.24 -14.10 19.55
C PRO A 32 -0.09 -13.13 20.73
N ALA A 33 1.08 -13.14 21.38
CA ALA A 33 1.38 -12.24 22.51
C ALA A 33 1.38 -10.76 22.14
N LEU A 34 1.45 -10.41 20.85
CA LEU A 34 1.46 -9.03 20.37
C LEU A 34 0.10 -8.58 19.84
N GLN A 35 -0.92 -9.45 19.79
CA GLN A 35 -2.25 -9.12 19.26
C GLN A 35 -2.85 -7.86 19.89
N GLU A 36 -2.76 -7.71 21.21
CA GLU A 36 -3.30 -6.53 21.88
C GLU A 36 -2.63 -5.23 21.44
N SER A 37 -1.35 -5.26 21.07
CA SER A 37 -0.65 -4.08 20.53
C SER A 37 -1.17 -3.71 19.13
N PHE A 38 -1.54 -4.70 18.33
CA PHE A 38 -2.12 -4.47 17.00
C PHE A 38 -3.59 -4.04 17.08
N SER A 39 -4.36 -4.57 18.02
CA SER A 39 -5.71 -4.05 18.31
C SER A 39 -5.66 -2.61 18.81
N PHE A 40 -4.74 -2.32 19.73
CA PHE A 40 -4.53 -0.97 20.25
C PHE A 40 -4.18 0.03 19.14
N ILE A 41 -3.26 -0.30 18.22
CA ILE A 41 -2.93 0.64 17.15
C ILE A 41 -4.12 0.84 16.19
N ALA A 42 -4.88 -0.22 15.87
CA ALA A 42 -6.05 -0.11 15.01
C ALA A 42 -7.11 0.84 15.61
N ASP A 43 -7.39 0.68 16.90
CA ASP A 43 -8.37 1.51 17.61
C ASP A 43 -7.87 2.95 17.78
N THR A 44 -6.58 3.14 18.03
CA THR A 44 -5.98 4.48 18.13
C THR A 44 -6.02 5.21 16.79
N LEU A 45 -5.75 4.52 15.68
CA LEU A 45 -5.84 5.09 14.33
C LEU A 45 -7.28 5.49 13.99
N ALA A 46 -8.25 4.66 14.35
CA ALA A 46 -9.67 4.98 14.17
C ALA A 46 -10.08 6.21 14.99
N ALA A 47 -9.68 6.28 16.27
CA ALA A 47 -9.96 7.41 17.14
C ALA A 47 -9.29 8.71 16.68
N ALA A 48 -8.10 8.62 16.07
CA ALA A 48 -7.39 9.75 15.47
C ALA A 48 -7.98 10.22 14.13
N GLY A 49 -9.03 9.56 13.62
CA GLY A 49 -9.67 9.91 12.35
C GLY A 49 -8.82 9.56 11.13
N ALA A 50 -7.94 8.56 11.24
CA ALA A 50 -7.10 8.16 10.12
C ALA A 50 -7.94 7.58 8.99
N ASN A 51 -7.72 8.08 7.77
CA ASN A 51 -8.44 7.68 6.57
C ASN A 51 -7.63 6.65 5.77
N PHE A 52 -7.56 5.42 6.28
CA PHE A 52 -6.94 4.29 5.58
C PHE A 52 -8.00 3.43 4.90
N PHE A 53 -7.64 2.78 3.78
CA PHE A 53 -8.53 1.84 3.09
C PHE A 53 -8.90 0.65 3.98
N GLU A 54 -7.96 0.21 4.81
CA GLU A 54 -8.19 -0.70 5.91
C GLU A 54 -7.48 -0.23 7.17
N LEU A 55 -8.07 -0.51 8.33
CA LEU A 55 -7.43 -0.23 9.61
C LEU A 55 -6.30 -1.25 9.85
N PRO A 56 -5.03 -0.79 9.90
CA PRO A 56 -3.89 -1.68 10.09
C PRO A 56 -3.97 -2.38 11.45
N GLY A 57 -3.68 -3.67 11.49
CA GLY A 57 -3.64 -4.46 12.74
C GLY A 57 -4.86 -5.35 12.98
N ARG A 58 -5.90 -5.25 12.14
CA ARG A 58 -7.07 -6.14 12.19
C ARG A 58 -6.89 -7.46 11.43
N GLY A 59 -5.86 -7.55 10.59
CA GLY A 59 -5.49 -8.79 9.90
C GLY A 59 -6.42 -9.18 8.76
N HIS A 60 -7.16 -8.21 8.22
CA HIS A 60 -8.00 -8.42 7.05
C HIS A 60 -7.11 -8.47 5.79
N GLU A 61 -7.54 -9.25 4.81
CA GLU A 61 -6.90 -9.30 3.50
C GLU A 61 -7.53 -8.21 2.61
N LEU A 62 -6.69 -7.48 1.88
CA LEU A 62 -7.12 -6.45 0.94
C LEU A 62 -6.94 -6.93 -0.50
N ASP A 63 -8.07 -7.05 -1.21
CA ASP A 63 -8.07 -7.35 -2.64
C ASP A 63 -7.84 -6.06 -3.45
N VAL A 64 -6.83 -6.11 -4.33
CA VAL A 64 -6.44 -4.99 -5.20
C VAL A 64 -6.41 -5.45 -6.64
N THR A 65 -7.10 -4.72 -7.53
CA THR A 65 -7.04 -4.98 -8.97
C THR A 65 -6.26 -3.89 -9.68
N VAL A 66 -5.19 -4.27 -10.38
CA VAL A 66 -4.35 -3.36 -11.14
C VAL A 66 -4.63 -3.56 -12.63
N ALA A 67 -5.20 -2.53 -13.26
CA ALA A 67 -5.38 -2.51 -14.70
C ALA A 67 -4.06 -2.10 -15.35
N THR A 68 -3.61 -2.89 -16.33
CA THR A 68 -2.35 -2.65 -17.02
C THR A 68 -2.48 -2.74 -18.53
N LYS A 69 -1.60 -2.02 -19.21
CA LYS A 69 -1.51 -2.01 -20.67
C LYS A 69 -0.10 -2.34 -21.11
N LYS A 70 0.04 -3.32 -22.00
CA LYS A 70 1.34 -3.67 -22.58
C LYS A 70 1.86 -2.52 -23.45
N VAL A 71 3.11 -2.12 -23.21
CA VAL A 71 3.84 -1.09 -23.97
C VAL A 71 5.18 -1.68 -24.44
N LYS A 72 5.87 -0.98 -25.36
CA LYS A 72 7.13 -1.47 -25.98
C LYS A 72 8.20 -1.90 -24.96
N LYS A 73 8.20 -1.31 -23.76
CA LYS A 73 9.19 -1.56 -22.69
C LYS A 73 8.56 -2.12 -21.39
N GLY A 74 7.47 -2.87 -21.47
CA GLY A 74 6.86 -3.50 -20.28
C GLY A 74 5.35 -3.27 -20.20
N TYR A 75 4.86 -2.95 -19.00
CA TYR A 75 3.44 -2.72 -18.74
C TYR A 75 3.23 -1.34 -18.11
N LEU A 76 2.27 -0.59 -18.60
CA LEU A 76 1.76 0.62 -17.96
C LEU A 76 0.68 0.22 -16.94
N VAL A 77 0.64 0.84 -15.75
CA VAL A 77 -0.51 0.78 -14.82
C VAL A 77 -1.50 1.90 -15.16
N GLU A 78 -2.71 1.55 -15.60
CA GLU A 78 -3.74 2.50 -16.01
C GLU A 78 -4.68 2.88 -14.86
N SER A 79 -4.99 1.93 -13.96
CA SER A 79 -5.88 2.12 -12.80
C SER A 79 -5.52 1.14 -11.68
N ILE A 80 -5.84 1.52 -10.44
CA ILE A 80 -5.68 0.67 -9.26
C ILE A 80 -7.01 0.68 -8.51
N PHE A 81 -7.70 -0.46 -8.46
CA PHE A 81 -9.00 -0.57 -7.80
C PHE A 81 -8.87 -1.25 -6.44
N VAL A 82 -9.44 -0.60 -5.41
CA VAL A 82 -9.58 -1.12 -4.05
C VAL A 82 -11.04 -1.02 -3.66
N GLY A 83 -11.68 -2.15 -3.32
CA GLY A 83 -13.12 -2.18 -3.00
C GLY A 83 -14.02 -1.62 -4.12
N GLY A 84 -13.60 -1.75 -5.38
CA GLY A 84 -14.32 -1.23 -6.55
C GLY A 84 -14.12 0.25 -6.84
N ARG A 85 -13.32 0.97 -6.05
CA ARG A 85 -12.96 2.38 -6.26
C ARG A 85 -11.58 2.48 -6.90
N ASP A 86 -11.44 3.27 -7.97
CA ASP A 86 -10.12 3.62 -8.50
C ASP A 86 -9.43 4.61 -7.55
N VAL A 87 -8.22 4.25 -7.13
CA VAL A 87 -7.43 4.99 -6.13
C VAL A 87 -6.10 5.47 -6.71
N LEU A 88 -5.82 5.19 -7.99
CA LEU A 88 -4.62 5.68 -8.64
C LEU A 88 -4.69 7.22 -8.72
N GLN A 89 -3.84 7.89 -7.95
CA GLN A 89 -3.69 9.34 -8.03
C GLN A 89 -2.57 9.69 -9.01
N PRO A 90 -2.78 10.67 -9.91
CA PRO A 90 -1.69 11.20 -10.70
C PRO A 90 -0.65 11.86 -9.77
N PRO A 91 0.66 11.66 -9.99
CA PRO A 91 1.68 12.28 -9.16
C PRO A 91 1.61 13.82 -9.23
N GLU A 92 1.77 14.49 -8.09
CA GLU A 92 1.87 15.96 -8.02
C GLU A 92 3.27 16.41 -8.48
N GLY A 93 3.39 16.90 -9.72
CA GLY A 93 4.64 17.48 -10.26
C GLY A 93 4.75 17.42 -11.79
N ASP A 94 5.42 18.42 -12.37
CA ASP A 94 5.42 18.78 -13.80
C ASP A 94 5.87 17.66 -14.76
N TRP A 95 5.11 17.57 -15.84
CA TRP A 95 5.04 16.51 -16.85
C TRP A 95 6.02 16.66 -18.01
N ASP A 96 7.10 17.41 -17.84
CA ASP A 96 8.07 17.64 -18.92
C ASP A 96 9.22 16.64 -18.81
N ASP A 97 9.00 15.46 -19.38
CA ASP A 97 9.92 14.84 -20.36
C ASP A 97 9.56 13.36 -20.58
N LEU A 98 9.24 13.03 -21.84
CA LEU A 98 9.08 11.70 -22.46
C LEU A 98 7.69 11.05 -22.37
N ASP A 99 6.85 11.24 -23.41
CA ASP A 99 5.69 10.37 -23.77
C ASP A 99 4.82 9.87 -22.59
N GLY A 100 4.69 10.72 -21.56
CA GLY A 100 3.68 10.72 -20.50
C GLY A 100 3.60 9.52 -19.55
N ILE A 101 4.33 8.43 -19.73
CA ILE A 101 3.98 7.18 -19.04
C ILE A 101 5.20 6.27 -18.78
N ARG A 102 5.46 5.90 -17.51
CA ARG A 102 6.51 4.92 -17.16
C ARG A 102 6.06 3.48 -17.44
N PRO A 103 6.83 2.71 -18.25
CA PRO A 103 6.70 1.26 -18.32
C PRO A 103 7.24 0.60 -17.04
N TYR A 104 6.46 -0.28 -16.42
CA TYR A 104 6.87 -1.17 -15.35
C TYR A 104 7.42 -2.49 -15.93
N SER A 105 8.62 -2.90 -15.49
CA SER A 105 9.22 -4.20 -15.82
C SER A 105 9.01 -5.21 -14.67
N LYS A 106 9.31 -6.49 -14.89
CA LYS A 106 9.05 -7.60 -13.94
C LYS A 106 9.71 -7.38 -12.55
N THR A 107 10.89 -6.77 -12.50
CA THR A 107 11.56 -6.37 -11.24
C THR A 107 10.87 -5.18 -10.54
N VAL A 108 10.03 -4.45 -11.26
CA VAL A 108 9.24 -3.32 -10.74
C VAL A 108 7.88 -3.78 -10.23
N MET A 109 7.38 -4.98 -10.57
CA MET A 109 6.11 -5.48 -10.02
C MET A 109 6.21 -5.82 -8.53
N GLU A 110 7.34 -6.40 -8.09
CA GLU A 110 7.61 -6.55 -6.65
C GLU A 110 7.71 -5.20 -5.94
N ARG A 111 8.35 -4.21 -6.58
CA ARG A 111 8.39 -2.83 -6.07
C ARG A 111 7.01 -2.17 -6.07
N LEU A 112 6.16 -2.46 -7.05
CA LEU A 112 4.80 -1.96 -7.13
C LEU A 112 3.96 -2.56 -6.01
N ASN A 113 4.04 -3.87 -5.78
CA ASN A 113 3.36 -4.52 -4.66
C ASN A 113 3.85 -3.96 -3.31
N GLY A 114 5.15 -3.72 -3.14
CA GLY A 114 5.70 -3.09 -1.93
C GLY A 114 5.24 -1.63 -1.76
N ASN A 115 5.21 -0.85 -2.84
CA ASN A 115 4.69 0.52 -2.81
C ASN A 115 3.19 0.54 -2.49
N LEU A 116 2.41 -0.36 -3.11
CA LEU A 116 0.99 -0.56 -2.83
C LEU A 116 0.76 -0.94 -1.37
N ALA A 117 1.56 -1.85 -0.82
CA ALA A 117 1.47 -2.23 0.59
C ALA A 117 1.67 -1.02 1.52
N VAL A 118 2.66 -0.16 1.23
CA VAL A 118 2.94 1.05 2.01
C VAL A 118 1.87 2.13 1.82
N GLU A 119 1.42 2.37 0.58
CA GLU A 119 0.43 3.40 0.25
C GLU A 119 -0.97 3.03 0.74
N LEU A 120 -1.36 1.76 0.62
CA LEU A 120 -2.63 1.24 1.13
C LEU A 120 -2.56 0.89 2.61
N VAL A 121 -1.36 0.92 3.20
CA VAL A 121 -1.11 0.63 4.61
C VAL A 121 -1.58 -0.79 4.98
N VAL A 122 -1.29 -1.73 4.09
CA VAL A 122 -1.61 -3.15 4.25
C VAL A 122 -0.33 -3.96 4.06
N PRO A 123 0.05 -4.84 5.00
CA PRO A 123 1.25 -5.64 4.87
C PRO A 123 1.21 -6.49 3.61
N GLN A 124 2.36 -6.68 2.94
CA GLN A 124 2.40 -7.33 1.63
C GLN A 124 1.76 -8.73 1.63
N ARG A 125 1.88 -9.49 2.71
CA ARG A 125 1.27 -10.84 2.84
C ARG A 125 -0.28 -10.83 2.82
N LEU A 126 -0.88 -9.70 3.19
CA LEU A 126 -2.34 -9.51 3.26
C LEU A 126 -2.86 -8.81 1.99
N LEU A 127 -1.97 -8.43 1.07
CA LEU A 127 -2.31 -7.78 -0.17
C LEU A 127 -2.49 -8.81 -1.29
N LYS A 128 -3.73 -8.96 -1.78
CA LYS A 128 -4.06 -9.84 -2.89
C LYS A 128 -4.17 -9.05 -4.18
N VAL A 129 -3.08 -9.01 -4.95
CA VAL A 129 -3.01 -8.23 -6.20
C VAL A 129 -3.41 -9.08 -7.41
N THR A 130 -4.44 -8.64 -8.12
CA THR A 130 -4.87 -9.21 -9.41
C THR A 130 -4.54 -8.24 -10.53
N TYR A 131 -3.85 -8.70 -11.57
CA TYR A 131 -3.52 -7.89 -12.74
C TYR A 131 -4.50 -8.16 -13.89
N THR A 132 -4.96 -7.10 -14.56
CA THR A 132 -5.84 -7.20 -15.74
C THR A 132 -5.20 -6.45 -16.92
N PRO A 133 -5.04 -7.07 -18.11
CA PRO A 133 -5.30 -8.47 -18.41
C PRO A 133 -4.35 -9.41 -17.64
N SER A 134 -4.81 -10.63 -17.37
CA SER A 134 -4.11 -11.62 -16.53
C SER A 134 -2.82 -12.17 -17.16
N THR A 135 -2.54 -11.83 -18.42
CA THR A 135 -1.31 -12.16 -19.13
C THR A 135 -0.21 -11.13 -18.84
N ILE A 136 0.59 -11.42 -17.80
CA ILE A 136 1.94 -10.90 -17.67
C ILE A 136 2.90 -12.09 -17.83
N ASP A 137 3.21 -12.46 -19.07
CA ASP A 137 4.38 -13.32 -19.37
C ASP A 137 5.69 -12.60 -18.97
#